data_AF-A0A2G7HG65-F1
#
_entry.id   AF-A0A2G7HG65-F1
#
_cell.length_a   1.000
_cell.length_b   1.000
_cell.length_c   1.000
_cell.angle_alpha   90.00
_cell.angle_beta   90.00
_cell.angle_gamma   90.00
#
_symmetry.space_group_name_H-M   'P 1'
#
loop_
_entity.id
_entity.type
_entity.pdbx_description
1 polymer ?
#
loop_
_entity_poly.entity_id
_entity_poly.type
_entity_poly.pdbx_seq_one_letter_code
_entity_poly.pdbx_strand_id
1 'polypeptide(L)'
;MVIKFLKRDTKYLPEQKIHEYTVLKVLGEGRFGICYLVQSNNKQYILKQLKTKMLKKIGSKVIYEQEILKNINHNCIPKFVKTLQFEKFFGYVLEYKEGKTFEEIICEDEYIFKREEIYDICIQIIEILKYLHKSGIVHRDIRIPNTIYYKKKVNLVDFGLARWINNKRYTENVDFSYLGDFLLHLYYTSFQCKTFKEKPWYEELDLFSEEMNFLRRLLGIQKKYKNIEEVERDFLLLKSNYNK
;
A
#
# COMPACT_ATOMS: atom_id res chain seq x y z
N MET A 1 43.52 -3.21 19.90
CA MET A 1 43.10 -4.22 18.90
C MET A 1 42.31 -5.26 19.68
N VAL A 2 40.98 -5.23 19.74
CA VAL A 2 40.06 -5.81 18.75
C VAL A 2 38.75 -5.00 18.77
N ILE A 3 38.36 -4.54 17.59
CA ILE A 3 37.06 -3.94 17.29
C ILE A 3 35.97 -4.91 17.74
N LYS A 4 35.20 -4.56 18.79
CA LYS A 4 33.95 -5.25 19.11
C LYS A 4 33.06 -5.13 17.87
N PHE A 5 32.96 -6.21 17.11
CA PHE A 5 32.00 -6.38 16.03
C PHE A 5 30.62 -5.96 16.55
N LEU A 6 30.13 -4.82 16.06
CA LEU A 6 28.71 -4.50 16.07
C LEU A 6 28.03 -5.60 15.26
N LYS A 7 27.62 -6.70 15.93
CA LYS A 7 26.81 -7.75 15.30
C LYS A 7 25.65 -7.06 14.60
N ARG A 8 25.57 -7.22 13.27
CA ARG A 8 24.48 -6.72 12.43
C ARG A 8 23.16 -7.28 12.97
N ASP A 9 22.05 -6.56 12.80
CA ASP A 9 20.72 -7.09 13.12
C ASP A 9 20.60 -8.46 12.44
N THR A 10 20.36 -9.52 13.23
CA THR A 10 20.34 -10.89 12.71
C THR A 10 19.16 -11.05 11.75
N LYS A 11 19.43 -11.45 10.52
CA LYS A 11 18.40 -11.85 9.56
C LYS A 11 18.02 -13.30 9.84
N TYR A 12 16.73 -13.55 10.01
CA TYR A 12 16.21 -14.89 10.23
C TYR A 12 15.85 -15.54 8.89
N LEU A 13 16.29 -16.76 8.67
CA LEU A 13 16.02 -17.57 7.47
C LEU A 13 14.77 -18.44 7.68
N PRO A 14 14.19 -19.02 6.61
CA PRO A 14 13.11 -19.99 6.74
C PRO A 14 13.40 -21.08 7.78
N GLU A 15 12.36 -21.57 8.44
CA GLU A 15 12.37 -22.56 9.54
C GLU A 15 12.98 -22.06 10.87
N GLN A 16 13.67 -20.92 10.89
CA GLN A 16 14.14 -20.32 12.13
C GLN A 16 12.99 -19.70 12.92
N LYS A 17 13.15 -19.64 14.25
CA LYS A 17 12.17 -19.05 15.16
C LYS A 17 12.54 -17.63 15.57
N ILE A 18 11.53 -16.76 15.55
CA ILE A 18 11.53 -15.44 16.19
C ILE A 18 10.46 -15.51 17.30
N HIS A 19 10.90 -15.72 18.55
CA HIS A 19 10.00 -15.99 19.68
C HIS A 19 9.09 -17.21 19.39
N GLU A 20 7.76 -17.06 19.33
CA GLU A 20 6.81 -18.15 19.01
C GLU A 20 6.49 -18.29 17.52
N TYR A 21 7.12 -17.48 16.67
CA TYR A 21 6.86 -17.44 15.23
C TYR A 21 7.94 -18.18 14.46
N THR A 22 7.55 -19.10 13.60
CA THR A 22 8.46 -19.78 12.65
C THR A 22 8.48 -19.01 11.34
N VAL A 23 9.65 -18.66 10.84
CA VAL A 23 9.79 -17.95 9.57
C VAL A 23 9.46 -18.89 8.41
N LEU A 24 8.53 -18.49 7.56
CA LEU A 24 8.21 -19.20 6.31
C LEU A 24 9.00 -18.61 5.14
N LYS A 25 9.01 -17.28 5.02
CA LYS A 25 9.66 -16.57 3.90
C LYS A 25 10.15 -15.21 4.37
N VAL A 26 11.30 -14.78 3.85
CA VAL A 26 11.73 -13.37 3.93
C VAL A 26 11.07 -12.63 2.76
N LEU A 27 10.22 -11.67 3.06
CA LEU A 27 9.48 -10.90 2.03
C LEU A 27 10.29 -9.74 1.49
N GLY A 28 11.15 -9.13 2.32
CA GLY A 28 12.00 -8.05 1.87
C GLY A 28 12.84 -7.45 2.98
N GLU A 29 13.87 -6.73 2.59
CA GLU A 29 14.72 -5.95 3.47
C GLU A 29 14.76 -4.49 3.00
N GLY A 30 14.20 -3.61 3.81
CA GLY A 30 14.12 -2.19 3.52
C GLY A 30 15.06 -1.35 4.39
N ARG A 31 14.91 -0.03 4.23
CA ARG A 31 15.58 0.97 5.08
C ARG A 31 15.22 0.81 6.56
N PHE A 32 13.96 0.48 6.84
CA PHE A 32 13.42 0.47 8.21
C PHE A 32 13.59 -0.88 8.93
N GLY A 33 13.76 -1.96 8.18
CA GLY A 33 13.61 -3.29 8.75
C GLY A 33 13.66 -4.43 7.76
N ILE A 34 13.41 -5.63 8.27
CA ILE A 34 13.22 -6.86 7.50
C ILE A 34 11.79 -7.32 7.71
N CYS A 35 11.10 -7.66 6.63
CA CYS A 35 9.72 -8.16 6.65
C CYS A 35 9.73 -9.67 6.42
N TYR A 36 9.01 -10.41 7.25
CA TYR A 36 8.92 -11.86 7.22
C TYR A 36 7.46 -12.29 7.12
N LEU A 37 7.19 -13.28 6.29
CA LEU A 37 6.01 -14.13 6.44
C LEU A 37 6.35 -15.18 7.49
N VAL A 38 5.56 -15.24 8.57
CA VAL A 38 5.78 -16.14 9.68
C VAL A 38 4.52 -16.90 10.03
N GLN A 39 4.67 -18.03 10.73
CA GLN A 39 3.57 -18.86 11.20
C GLN A 39 3.66 -19.11 12.70
N SER A 40 2.51 -19.06 13.37
CA SER A 40 2.34 -19.51 14.75
C SER A 40 0.96 -20.13 14.91
N ASN A 41 0.85 -21.27 15.59
CA ASN A 41 -0.40 -22.01 15.79
C ASN A 41 -1.21 -22.22 14.48
N ASN A 42 -0.53 -22.66 13.41
CA ASN A 42 -1.10 -22.86 12.07
C ASN A 42 -1.75 -21.63 11.42
N LYS A 43 -1.45 -20.43 11.91
CA LYS A 43 -1.89 -19.16 11.32
C LYS A 43 -0.70 -18.32 10.86
N GLN A 44 -0.84 -17.71 9.69
CA GLN A 44 0.18 -16.86 9.09
C GLN A 44 0.05 -15.39 9.52
N TYR A 45 1.20 -14.72 9.59
CA TYR A 45 1.34 -13.33 10.00
C TYR A 45 2.47 -12.64 9.24
N ILE A 46 2.44 -11.32 9.24
CA ILE A 46 3.57 -10.49 8.82
C ILE A 46 4.33 -10.02 10.06
N LEU A 47 5.62 -10.33 10.14
CA LEU A 47 6.49 -9.86 11.20
C LEU A 47 7.50 -8.87 10.60
N LYS A 48 7.44 -7.61 11.04
CA LYS A 48 8.38 -6.56 10.65
C LYS A 48 9.40 -6.37 11.76
N GLN A 49 10.63 -6.85 11.53
CA GLN A 49 11.79 -6.60 12.40
C GLN A 49 12.36 -5.22 12.07
N LEU A 50 12.66 -4.43 13.09
CA LEU A 50 13.17 -3.08 12.92
C LEU A 50 14.68 -3.05 13.21
N LYS A 51 15.43 -2.32 12.38
CA LYS A 51 16.89 -2.23 12.53
C LYS A 51 17.26 -1.39 13.76
N THR A 52 18.12 -1.91 14.65
CA THR A 52 18.42 -1.28 15.94
C THR A 52 19.03 0.13 15.78
N LYS A 53 19.83 0.33 14.74
CA LYS A 53 20.41 1.65 14.40
C LYS A 53 19.35 2.68 14.00
N MET A 54 18.23 2.23 13.44
CA MET A 54 17.13 3.09 13.01
C MET A 54 16.21 3.47 14.17
N LEU A 55 16.04 2.62 15.19
CA LEU A 55 15.28 2.98 16.39
C LEU A 55 15.87 4.21 17.11
N LYS A 56 17.20 4.30 17.18
CA LYS A 56 17.89 5.46 17.78
C LYS A 56 17.81 6.74 16.94
N LYS A 57 17.80 6.63 15.60
CA LYS A 57 17.89 7.77 14.68
C LYS A 57 16.53 8.26 14.18
N ILE A 58 15.58 7.35 14.06
CA ILE A 58 14.29 7.55 13.38
C ILE A 58 13.11 7.21 14.31
N GLY A 59 13.36 6.87 15.58
CA GLY A 59 12.38 6.35 16.56
C GLY A 59 10.94 6.83 16.37
N SER A 60 10.72 8.14 16.24
CA SER A 60 9.40 8.72 15.98
C SER A 60 8.66 8.16 14.76
N LYS A 61 9.31 7.94 13.60
CA LYS A 61 8.62 7.43 12.39
C LYS A 61 8.12 6.00 12.53
N VAL A 62 8.88 5.15 13.22
CA VAL A 62 8.53 3.75 13.41
C VAL A 62 7.45 3.60 14.50
N ILE A 63 7.49 4.49 15.50
CA ILE A 63 6.43 4.63 16.48
C ILE A 63 5.12 5.05 15.77
N TYR A 64 5.16 5.99 14.82
CA TYR A 64 3.96 6.41 14.09
C TYR A 64 3.25 5.29 13.34
N GLU A 65 3.96 4.40 12.64
CA GLU A 65 3.31 3.30 11.92
C GLU A 65 2.54 2.38 12.89
N GLN A 66 3.17 2.01 14.01
CA GLN A 66 2.53 1.18 15.03
C GLN A 66 1.33 1.89 15.68
N GLU A 67 1.49 3.18 16.02
CA GLU A 67 0.40 3.99 16.58
C GLU A 67 -0.78 4.10 15.61
N ILE A 68 -0.51 4.36 14.34
CA ILE A 68 -1.54 4.43 13.30
C ILE A 68 -2.25 3.08 13.17
N LEU A 69 -1.52 1.99 13.00
CA LEU A 69 -2.10 0.66 12.85
C LEU A 69 -2.87 0.18 14.08
N LYS A 70 -2.48 0.61 15.28
CA LYS A 70 -3.24 0.32 16.52
C LYS A 70 -4.58 1.06 16.59
N ASN A 71 -4.71 2.19 15.90
CA ASN A 71 -5.94 3.01 15.88
C ASN A 71 -6.83 2.71 14.65
N ILE A 72 -6.45 1.75 13.80
CA ILE A 72 -7.21 1.33 12.62
C ILE A 72 -7.89 -0.01 12.87
N ASN A 73 -9.15 -0.11 12.47
CA ASN A 73 -9.91 -1.35 12.39
C ASN A 73 -10.75 -1.37 11.11
N HIS A 74 -10.17 -1.92 10.04
CA HIS A 74 -10.83 -2.05 8.74
C HIS A 74 -10.49 -3.41 8.11
N ASN A 75 -11.47 -4.08 7.49
CA ASN A 75 -11.28 -5.45 6.97
C ASN A 75 -10.24 -5.54 5.84
N CYS A 76 -10.03 -4.46 5.10
CA CYS A 76 -9.06 -4.37 4.01
C CYS A 76 -7.69 -3.82 4.43
N ILE A 77 -7.44 -3.70 5.73
CA ILE A 77 -6.15 -3.26 6.30
C ILE A 77 -5.67 -4.36 7.27
N PRO A 78 -4.36 -4.68 7.31
CA PRO A 78 -3.80 -5.60 8.31
C PRO A 78 -4.08 -5.13 9.73
N LYS A 79 -4.70 -5.98 10.56
CA LYS A 79 -4.82 -5.71 12.00
C LYS A 79 -3.45 -5.76 12.67
N PHE A 80 -3.20 -4.79 13.55
CA PHE A 80 -2.06 -4.84 14.46
C PHE A 80 -2.27 -5.95 15.50
N VAL A 81 -1.35 -6.92 15.56
CA VAL A 81 -1.46 -8.04 16.50
C VAL A 81 -0.75 -7.70 17.80
N LYS A 82 0.55 -7.43 17.75
CA LYS A 82 1.35 -7.09 18.93
C LYS A 82 2.74 -6.57 18.58
N THR A 83 3.38 -5.93 19.55
CA THR A 83 4.81 -5.61 19.52
C THR A 83 5.62 -6.78 20.10
N LEU A 84 6.79 -7.06 19.53
CA LEU A 84 7.77 -8.03 20.02
C LEU A 84 9.04 -7.28 20.41
N GLN A 85 9.43 -7.39 21.68
CA GLN A 85 10.65 -6.77 22.20
C GLN A 85 11.33 -7.74 23.17
N PHE A 86 12.50 -8.23 22.78
CA PHE A 86 13.32 -9.12 23.61
C PHE A 86 14.79 -8.99 23.22
N GLU A 87 15.70 -9.06 24.20
CA GLU A 87 17.15 -8.87 23.99
C GLU A 87 17.49 -7.63 23.13
N LYS A 88 17.93 -7.84 21.88
CA LYS A 88 18.23 -6.80 20.87
C LYS A 88 17.25 -6.81 19.71
N PHE A 89 16.20 -7.61 19.79
CA PHE A 89 15.13 -7.67 18.81
C PHE A 89 14.04 -6.66 19.16
N PHE A 90 13.61 -5.90 18.15
CA PHE A 90 12.41 -5.10 18.22
C PHE A 90 11.67 -5.22 16.89
N GLY A 91 10.39 -5.50 16.96
CA GLY A 91 9.54 -5.66 15.79
C GLY A 91 8.08 -5.69 16.19
N TYR A 92 7.21 -5.90 15.22
CA TYR A 92 5.79 -6.05 15.47
C TYR A 92 5.17 -7.02 14.48
N VAL A 93 4.02 -7.55 14.86
CA VAL A 93 3.29 -8.58 14.14
C VAL A 93 1.97 -7.99 13.65
N LEU A 94 1.67 -8.19 12.37
CA LEU A 94 0.44 -7.82 11.71
C LEU A 94 -0.28 -9.07 11.18
N GLU A 95 -1.58 -8.95 11.01
CA GLU A 95 -2.37 -9.90 10.22
C GLU A 95 -1.77 -10.08 8.82
N TYR A 96 -1.64 -11.32 8.37
CA TYR A 96 -1.34 -11.62 6.97
C TYR A 96 -2.59 -11.45 6.11
N LYS A 97 -2.47 -10.74 4.99
CA LYS A 97 -3.51 -10.67 3.96
C LYS A 97 -3.14 -11.63 2.83
N GLU A 98 -4.01 -12.60 2.60
CA GLU A 98 -3.87 -13.54 1.48
C GLU A 98 -3.98 -12.81 0.13
N GLY A 99 -3.22 -13.28 -0.86
CA GLY A 99 -3.24 -12.74 -2.22
C GLY A 99 -1.86 -12.48 -2.78
N LYS A 100 -1.87 -11.89 -3.97
CA LYS A 100 -0.69 -11.33 -4.63
C LYS A 100 -0.74 -9.82 -4.60
N THR A 101 0.41 -9.15 -4.65
CA THR A 101 0.42 -7.71 -4.87
C THR A 101 -0.06 -7.39 -6.28
N PHE A 102 -0.56 -6.17 -6.51
CA PHE A 102 -0.85 -5.73 -7.88
C PHE A 102 0.42 -5.69 -8.74
N GLU A 103 1.59 -5.46 -8.17
CA GLU A 103 2.88 -5.56 -8.87
C GLU A 103 3.13 -6.98 -9.38
N GLU A 104 2.96 -7.99 -8.54
CA GLU A 104 3.10 -9.41 -8.95
C GLU A 104 2.08 -9.74 -10.05
N ILE A 105 0.83 -9.30 -9.92
CA ILE A 105 -0.23 -9.57 -10.91
C ILE A 105 0.05 -8.90 -12.26
N ILE A 106 0.55 -7.65 -12.25
CA ILE A 106 0.80 -6.88 -13.47
C ILE A 106 2.11 -7.33 -14.13
N CYS A 107 3.19 -7.47 -13.35
CA CYS A 107 4.54 -7.64 -13.88
C CYS A 107 4.97 -9.10 -14.01
N GLU A 108 4.49 -9.99 -13.14
CA GLU A 108 4.86 -11.42 -13.18
C GLU A 108 3.81 -12.27 -13.88
N ASP A 109 2.52 -12.01 -13.61
CA ASP A 109 1.41 -12.75 -14.23
C ASP A 109 0.94 -12.13 -15.57
N GLU A 110 1.45 -10.94 -15.93
CA GLU A 110 1.08 -10.17 -17.13
C GLU A 110 -0.46 -10.01 -17.28
N TYR A 111 -1.17 -9.90 -16.16
CA TYR A 111 -2.63 -9.86 -16.17
C TYR A 111 -3.16 -8.54 -16.74
N ILE A 112 -4.09 -8.66 -17.68
CA ILE A 112 -4.77 -7.51 -18.30
C ILE A 112 -6.07 -7.25 -17.55
N PHE A 113 -6.15 -6.09 -16.89
CA PHE A 113 -7.36 -5.68 -16.19
C PHE A 113 -8.38 -5.08 -17.16
N LYS A 114 -9.59 -5.61 -17.11
CA LYS A 114 -10.74 -5.01 -17.83
C LYS A 114 -11.26 -3.80 -17.07
N ARG A 115 -11.91 -2.90 -17.80
CA ARG A 115 -12.45 -1.65 -17.26
C ARG A 115 -13.40 -1.87 -16.09
N GLU A 116 -14.25 -2.90 -16.13
CA GLU A 116 -15.13 -3.28 -15.02
C GLU A 116 -14.35 -3.64 -13.76
N GLU A 117 -13.24 -4.37 -13.91
CA GLU A 117 -12.36 -4.72 -12.79
C GLU A 117 -11.65 -3.49 -12.23
N ILE A 118 -11.15 -2.60 -13.10
CA ILE A 118 -10.54 -1.32 -12.70
C ILE A 118 -11.53 -0.51 -11.87
N TYR A 119 -12.80 -0.46 -12.28
CA TYR A 119 -13.83 0.26 -11.55
C TYR A 119 -14.16 -0.38 -10.20
N ASP A 120 -14.24 -1.72 -10.14
CA ASP A 120 -14.47 -2.45 -8.89
C ASP A 120 -13.29 -2.35 -7.91
N ILE A 121 -12.07 -2.23 -8.43
CA ILE A 121 -10.86 -1.98 -7.63
C ILE A 121 -10.85 -0.53 -7.14
N CYS A 122 -11.16 0.44 -8.01
CA CYS A 122 -11.15 1.86 -7.69
C CYS A 122 -12.11 2.18 -6.53
N ILE A 123 -13.35 1.68 -6.58
CA ILE A 123 -14.31 1.93 -5.50
C ILE A 123 -13.83 1.36 -4.16
N GLN A 124 -13.22 0.17 -4.14
CA GLN A 124 -12.69 -0.42 -2.92
C GLN A 124 -11.55 0.42 -2.33
N ILE A 125 -10.67 0.98 -3.18
CA ILE A 125 -9.61 1.88 -2.70
C ILE A 125 -10.22 3.17 -2.17
N ILE A 126 -11.21 3.75 -2.84
CA ILE A 126 -11.94 4.94 -2.37
C ILE A 126 -12.57 4.67 -0.98
N GLU A 127 -13.19 3.51 -0.76
CA GLU A 127 -13.75 3.12 0.54
C GLU A 127 -12.69 3.02 1.63
N ILE A 128 -11.53 2.44 1.32
CA ILE A 128 -10.38 2.37 2.25
C ILE A 128 -9.89 3.79 2.59
N LEU A 129 -9.72 4.66 1.60
CA LEU A 129 -9.28 6.03 1.81
C LEU A 129 -10.30 6.84 2.61
N LYS A 130 -11.58 6.67 2.34
CA LYS A 130 -12.66 7.33 3.09
C LYS A 130 -12.61 6.97 4.57
N TYR A 131 -12.36 5.69 4.87
CA TYR A 131 -12.13 5.25 6.25
C TYR A 131 -10.91 5.94 6.87
N LEU A 132 -9.75 5.90 6.20
CA LEU A 132 -8.50 6.48 6.72
C LEU A 132 -8.61 7.99 6.94
N HIS A 133 -9.14 8.72 5.96
CA HIS A 133 -9.27 10.18 5.99
C HIS A 133 -10.24 10.61 7.10
N LYS A 134 -11.35 9.89 7.28
CA LYS A 134 -12.27 10.10 8.43
C LYS A 134 -11.61 9.83 9.78
N SER A 135 -10.67 8.89 9.84
CA SER A 135 -9.83 8.64 11.02
C SER A 135 -8.68 9.64 11.16
N GLY A 136 -8.59 10.67 10.32
CA GLY A 136 -7.54 11.69 10.38
C GLY A 136 -6.17 11.19 9.91
N ILE A 137 -6.12 10.15 9.06
CA ILE A 137 -4.89 9.48 8.61
C ILE A 137 -4.78 9.60 7.09
N VAL A 138 -3.59 9.94 6.59
CA VAL A 138 -3.24 9.82 5.17
C VAL A 138 -2.21 8.71 4.98
N HIS A 139 -2.35 7.90 3.93
CA HIS A 139 -1.51 6.71 3.70
C HIS A 139 -0.15 7.08 3.08
N ARG A 140 -0.18 7.89 2.02
CA ARG A 140 0.96 8.48 1.30
C ARG A 140 1.86 7.50 0.54
N ASP A 141 1.35 6.31 0.24
CA ASP A 141 2.08 5.24 -0.47
C ASP A 141 1.15 4.18 -1.09
N ILE A 142 0.07 4.64 -1.74
CA ILE A 142 -0.91 3.75 -2.40
C ILE A 142 -0.36 3.41 -3.78
N ARG A 143 0.27 2.26 -3.91
CA ARG A 143 0.93 1.82 -5.15
C ARG A 143 0.84 0.31 -5.30
N ILE A 144 1.12 -0.17 -6.52
CA ILE A 144 0.99 -1.58 -6.88
C ILE A 144 1.76 -2.58 -5.96
N PRO A 145 2.90 -2.22 -5.33
CA PRO A 145 3.58 -3.14 -4.41
C PRO A 145 2.98 -3.16 -2.99
N ASN A 146 2.19 -2.14 -2.63
CA ASN A 146 1.59 -1.96 -1.30
C ASN A 146 0.08 -2.27 -1.29
N THR A 147 -0.42 -2.92 -2.33
CA THR A 147 -1.82 -3.28 -2.49
C THR A 147 -1.90 -4.75 -2.88
N ILE A 148 -2.70 -5.52 -2.13
CA ILE A 148 -2.85 -6.97 -2.32
C ILE A 148 -4.25 -7.26 -2.85
N TYR A 149 -4.34 -8.12 -3.85
CA TYR A 149 -5.59 -8.55 -4.46
C TYR A 149 -5.80 -10.05 -4.28
N TYR A 150 -6.99 -10.42 -3.82
CA TYR A 150 -7.39 -11.81 -3.67
C TYR A 150 -8.91 -11.94 -3.72
N LYS A 151 -9.41 -12.87 -4.56
CA LYS A 151 -10.86 -13.15 -4.68
C LYS A 151 -11.70 -11.86 -4.81
N LYS A 152 -11.29 -10.96 -5.71
CA LYS A 152 -11.92 -9.65 -5.95
C LYS A 152 -11.87 -8.64 -4.81
N LYS A 153 -11.07 -8.89 -3.77
CA LYS A 153 -10.92 -8.01 -2.62
C LYS A 153 -9.56 -7.33 -2.63
N VAL A 154 -9.56 -6.01 -2.51
CA VAL A 154 -8.37 -5.18 -2.36
C VAL A 154 -8.01 -5.04 -0.89
N ASN A 155 -6.74 -5.20 -0.55
CA ASN A 155 -6.20 -4.89 0.76
C ASN A 155 -5.05 -3.88 0.61
N LEU A 156 -5.08 -2.84 1.43
CA LEU A 156 -4.00 -1.85 1.50
C LEU A 156 -3.05 -2.22 2.63
N VAL A 157 -1.76 -2.31 2.31
CA VAL A 157 -0.71 -2.70 3.24
C VAL A 157 0.39 -1.64 3.30
N ASP A 158 1.28 -1.78 4.29
CA ASP A 158 2.44 -0.93 4.54
C ASP A 158 2.15 0.54 4.88
N PHE A 159 2.05 0.82 6.18
CA PHE A 159 1.70 2.15 6.72
C PHE A 159 2.94 2.94 7.14
N GLY A 160 4.15 2.57 6.70
CA GLY A 160 5.40 3.22 7.12
C GLY A 160 5.49 4.72 6.78
N LEU A 161 4.81 5.14 5.71
CA LEU A 161 4.73 6.54 5.28
C LEU A 161 3.47 7.28 5.76
N ALA A 162 2.53 6.56 6.38
CA ALA A 162 1.26 7.10 6.83
C ALA A 162 1.45 8.14 7.94
N ARG A 163 0.62 9.19 7.96
CA ARG A 163 0.71 10.28 8.94
C ARG A 163 -0.67 10.77 9.35
N TRP A 164 -0.77 11.30 10.55
CA TRP A 164 -1.93 12.07 10.98
C TRP A 164 -2.04 13.35 10.15
N ILE A 165 -3.24 13.61 9.66
CA ILE A 165 -3.59 14.83 8.91
C ILE A 165 -3.38 16.03 9.83
N ASN A 166 -2.74 17.06 9.28
CA ASN A 166 -2.50 18.31 10.02
C ASN A 166 -2.80 19.57 9.21
N ASN A 167 -3.46 19.41 8.06
CA ASN A 167 -3.88 20.49 7.16
C ASN A 167 -2.77 21.47 6.76
N LYS A 168 -1.50 21.05 6.89
CA LYS A 168 -0.31 21.84 6.53
C LYS A 168 0.58 21.03 5.60
N ARG A 169 1.17 19.97 6.14
CA ARG A 169 2.12 19.10 5.41
C ARG A 169 1.46 17.80 4.97
N TYR A 170 0.54 17.27 5.77
CA TYR A 170 -0.13 16.00 5.52
C TYR A 170 -1.60 16.30 5.24
N THR A 171 -1.97 16.16 3.96
CA THR A 171 -3.31 16.44 3.42
C THR A 171 -3.75 15.28 2.54
N GLU A 172 -5.05 15.09 2.39
CA GLU A 172 -5.66 13.98 1.64
C GLU A 172 -5.25 13.95 0.16
N ASN A 173 -4.99 15.12 -0.42
CA ASN A 173 -4.63 15.29 -1.83
C ASN A 173 -3.51 14.37 -2.32
N VAL A 174 -2.54 14.07 -1.46
CA VAL A 174 -1.44 13.19 -1.83
C VAL A 174 -1.93 11.76 -2.13
N ASP A 175 -2.92 11.27 -1.38
CA ASP A 175 -3.48 9.94 -1.58
C ASP A 175 -4.28 9.86 -2.88
N PHE A 176 -4.92 10.97 -3.30
CA PHE A 176 -5.62 11.03 -4.57
C PHE A 176 -4.66 10.93 -5.76
N SER A 177 -3.50 11.57 -5.68
CA SER A 177 -2.48 11.45 -6.73
C SER A 177 -1.90 10.03 -6.80
N TYR A 178 -1.69 9.38 -5.66
CA TYR A 178 -1.29 7.97 -5.63
C TYR A 178 -2.37 7.03 -6.18
N LEU A 179 -3.66 7.29 -5.89
CA LEU A 179 -4.76 6.56 -6.53
C LEU A 179 -4.75 6.75 -8.06
N GLY A 180 -4.54 7.98 -8.54
CA GLY A 180 -4.43 8.25 -9.97
C GLY A 180 -3.30 7.47 -10.64
N ASP A 181 -2.12 7.47 -10.03
CA ASP A 181 -0.96 6.70 -10.49
C ASP A 181 -1.22 5.18 -10.49
N PHE A 182 -1.82 4.67 -9.40
CA PHE A 182 -2.22 3.28 -9.31
C PHE A 182 -3.20 2.88 -10.43
N LEU A 183 -4.21 3.71 -10.73
CA LEU A 183 -5.16 3.43 -11.79
C LEU A 183 -4.51 3.45 -13.18
N LEU A 184 -3.55 4.36 -13.42
CA LEU A 184 -2.79 4.36 -14.66
C LEU A 184 -2.10 3.01 -14.89
N HIS A 185 -1.45 2.44 -13.88
CA HIS A 185 -0.83 1.11 -14.00
C HIS A 185 -1.82 0.04 -14.44
N LEU A 186 -3.07 0.09 -13.95
CA LEU A 186 -4.11 -0.85 -14.38
C LEU A 186 -4.51 -0.64 -15.85
N TYR A 187 -4.75 0.61 -16.28
CA TYR A 187 -5.08 0.90 -17.68
C TYR A 187 -3.95 0.50 -18.64
N TYR A 188 -2.69 0.69 -18.23
CA TYR A 188 -1.53 0.29 -19.02
C TYR A 188 -1.40 -1.21 -19.24
N THR A 189 -2.07 -2.06 -18.45
CA THR A 189 -2.03 -3.51 -18.69
C THR A 189 -2.62 -3.92 -20.03
N SER A 190 -3.59 -3.16 -20.55
CA SER A 190 -4.16 -3.38 -21.90
C SER A 190 -3.44 -2.60 -23.01
N PHE A 191 -2.44 -1.78 -22.68
CA PHE A 191 -1.78 -0.91 -23.64
C PHE A 191 -0.92 -1.71 -24.60
N GLN A 192 -1.06 -1.42 -25.89
CA GLN A 192 -0.20 -1.94 -26.94
C GLN A 192 0.53 -0.77 -27.58
N CYS A 193 1.85 -0.79 -27.57
CA CYS A 193 2.66 0.26 -28.16
C CYS A 193 2.43 0.30 -29.69
N LYS A 194 1.76 1.35 -30.16
CA LYS A 194 1.47 1.56 -31.60
C LYS A 194 2.55 2.37 -32.31
N THR A 195 3.36 3.15 -31.57
CA THR A 195 4.34 4.08 -32.13
C THR A 195 5.55 4.25 -31.22
N PHE A 196 6.73 4.48 -31.80
CA PHE A 196 7.96 4.77 -31.03
C PHE A 196 8.04 6.19 -30.45
N LYS A 197 7.06 7.07 -30.74
CA LYS A 197 7.03 8.43 -30.19
C LYS A 197 6.37 8.40 -28.81
N GLU A 198 7.10 8.82 -27.78
CA GLU A 198 6.55 9.02 -26.44
C GLU A 198 5.41 10.05 -26.49
N LYS A 199 4.28 9.69 -25.89
CA LYS A 199 3.10 10.53 -25.74
C LYS A 199 2.71 10.60 -24.27
N PRO A 200 2.01 11.65 -23.83
CA PRO A 200 1.42 11.65 -22.51
C PRO A 200 0.35 10.55 -22.41
N TRP A 201 0.15 10.00 -21.21
CA TRP A 201 -0.81 8.93 -20.93
C TRP A 201 -2.23 9.19 -21.47
N TYR A 202 -2.67 10.46 -21.44
CA TYR A 202 -4.00 10.88 -21.90
C TYR A 202 -4.15 10.95 -23.43
N GLU A 203 -3.06 10.75 -24.19
CA GLU A 203 -3.09 10.64 -25.66
C GLU A 203 -2.87 9.22 -26.17
N GLU A 204 -2.33 8.32 -25.34
CA GLU A 204 -1.97 6.96 -25.75
C GLU A 204 -2.90 5.88 -25.20
N LEU A 205 -3.47 6.09 -24.01
CA LEU A 205 -4.45 5.19 -23.43
C LEU A 205 -5.82 5.43 -24.07
N ASP A 206 -6.54 4.35 -24.37
CA ASP A 206 -7.91 4.38 -24.88
C ASP A 206 -8.91 4.63 -23.74
N LEU A 207 -8.92 5.87 -23.25
CA LEU A 207 -9.75 6.33 -22.13
C LEU A 207 -10.99 7.06 -22.65
N PHE A 208 -12.13 6.81 -22.01
CA PHE A 208 -13.30 7.65 -22.17
C PHE A 208 -13.06 9.05 -21.61
N SER A 209 -13.83 10.02 -22.09
CA SER A 209 -13.66 11.43 -21.71
C SER A 209 -13.78 11.65 -20.19
N GLU A 210 -14.68 10.90 -19.55
CA GLU A 210 -14.96 10.88 -18.13
C GLU A 210 -13.80 10.28 -17.34
N GLU A 211 -13.23 9.16 -17.80
CA GLU A 211 -12.06 8.51 -17.21
C GLU A 211 -10.84 9.43 -17.26
N MET A 212 -10.59 10.04 -18.42
CA MET A 212 -9.51 10.99 -18.60
C MET A 212 -9.68 12.19 -17.67
N ASN A 213 -10.87 12.77 -17.56
CA ASN A 213 -11.12 13.90 -16.66
C ASN A 213 -10.92 13.50 -15.19
N PHE A 214 -11.42 12.33 -14.78
CA PHE A 214 -11.24 11.81 -13.42
C PHE A 214 -9.76 11.65 -13.07
N LEU A 215 -8.97 10.99 -13.93
CA LEU A 215 -7.53 10.82 -13.75
C LEU A 215 -6.78 12.15 -13.73
N ARG A 216 -7.11 13.10 -14.61
CA ARG A 216 -6.48 14.44 -14.62
C ARG A 216 -6.74 15.20 -13.32
N ARG A 217 -7.90 15.04 -12.69
CA ARG A 217 -8.20 15.64 -11.39
C ARG A 217 -7.45 14.94 -10.25
N LEU A 218 -7.40 13.61 -10.23
CA LEU A 218 -6.62 12.83 -9.23
C LEU A 218 -5.13 13.20 -9.26
N LEU A 219 -4.55 13.29 -10.46
CA LEU A 219 -3.14 13.61 -10.71
C LEU A 219 -2.84 15.12 -10.60
N GLY A 220 -3.85 15.95 -10.35
CA GLY A 220 -3.67 17.39 -10.16
C GLY A 220 -3.29 18.18 -11.41
N ILE A 221 -3.52 17.62 -12.60
CA ILE A 221 -3.41 18.29 -13.90
C ILE A 221 -4.58 19.28 -14.09
N GLN A 222 -5.75 18.92 -13.57
CA GLN A 222 -6.92 19.79 -13.47
C GLN A 222 -7.16 20.20 -12.01
N LYS A 223 -8.30 20.89 -11.75
CA LYS A 223 -8.72 21.27 -10.41
C LYS A 223 -8.78 20.03 -9.49
N LYS A 224 -7.89 20.02 -8.50
CA LYS A 224 -7.77 18.96 -7.50
C LYS A 224 -9.07 18.77 -6.73
N TYR A 225 -9.33 17.53 -6.35
CA TYR A 225 -10.38 17.20 -5.39
C TYR A 225 -10.10 17.86 -4.05
N LYS A 226 -11.14 18.31 -3.36
CA LYS A 226 -10.96 18.92 -2.02
C LYS A 226 -10.92 17.89 -0.91
N ASN A 227 -11.64 16.79 -1.08
CA ASN A 227 -11.80 15.72 -0.11
C ASN A 227 -12.23 14.42 -0.83
N ILE A 228 -12.25 13.33 -0.07
CA ILE A 228 -12.62 12.00 -0.58
C ILE A 228 -14.07 11.93 -1.06
N GLU A 229 -15.00 12.73 -0.51
CA GLU A 229 -16.40 12.74 -0.93
C GLU A 229 -16.59 13.30 -2.34
N GLU A 230 -15.77 14.28 -2.76
CA GLU A 230 -15.77 14.74 -4.15
C GLU A 230 -15.21 13.67 -5.10
N VAL A 231 -14.17 12.92 -4.69
CA VAL A 231 -13.61 11.80 -5.47
C VAL A 231 -14.67 10.71 -5.67
N GLU A 232 -15.30 10.27 -4.58
CA GLU A 232 -16.32 9.23 -4.59
C GLU A 232 -17.50 9.61 -5.48
N ARG A 233 -18.00 10.86 -5.37
CA ARG A 233 -19.13 11.34 -6.18
C ARG A 233 -18.82 11.32 -7.67
N ASP A 234 -17.68 11.87 -8.07
CA ASP A 234 -17.27 11.90 -9.47
C ASP A 234 -17.08 10.48 -10.03
N PHE A 235 -16.48 9.60 -9.24
CA PHE A 235 -16.27 8.21 -9.64
C PHE A 235 -17.60 7.45 -9.82
N LEU A 236 -18.57 7.65 -8.93
CA LEU A 236 -19.90 7.04 -9.05
C LEU A 236 -20.67 7.53 -10.29
N LEU A 237 -20.54 8.81 -10.65
CA LEU A 237 -21.12 9.35 -11.88
C LEU A 237 -20.47 8.72 -13.12
N LEU A 238 -19.14 8.61 -13.14
CA LEU A 238 -18.39 7.92 -14.18
C LEU A 238 -18.85 6.46 -14.34
N LYS A 239 -18.92 5.71 -13.24
CA LYS A 239 -19.34 4.29 -13.25
C LYS A 239 -20.79 4.12 -13.72
N SER A 240 -21.68 5.03 -13.33
CA SER A 240 -23.10 5.02 -13.74
C SER A 240 -23.26 5.23 -15.25
N ASN A 241 -22.47 6.14 -15.85
CA ASN A 241 -22.52 6.38 -17.29
C ASN A 241 -21.99 5.21 -18.12
N TYR A 242 -21.04 4.43 -17.59
CA TYR A 242 -20.53 3.25 -18.27
C TYR A 242 -21.54 2.09 -18.33
N ASN A 243 -22.45 1.99 -17.34
CA ASN A 243 -23.46 0.93 -17.28
C ASN A 243 -24.73 1.25 -18.10
N LYS A 244 -24.79 2.40 -18.77
CA LYS A 244 -25.89 2.80 -19.65
C LYS A 244 -25.55 2.50 -21.10
#